data_AF-A0A0F8XRK0-F1
#
_entry.id   AF-A0A0F8XRK0-F1
#
_cell.length_a   1.000
_cell.length_b   1.000
_cell.length_c   1.000
_cell.angle_alpha   90.00
_cell.angle_beta   90.00
_cell.angle_gamma   90.00
#
_symmetry.space_group_name_H-M   'P 1'
#
loop_
_entity.id
_entity.type
_entity.pdbx_description
1 polymer ?
#
loop_
_entity_poly.entity_id
_entity_poly.type
_entity_poly.pdbx_seq_one_letter_code
_entity_poly.pdbx_strand_id
1 'polypeptide(L)'
;TRSALQTLLQTRREMVERPSRRTVNALLDELVGSGLPGVQAFLERWRDKGVWQRETDGLFFVGDRQGKTLTLAEVADSAVPFKDAAARYDQLKPNSGVRREIASALVRFQLSDPDPARRADALSAIERSPSEDQLAPLRGAIADETDPALLARKTRLERLLTASYGDSPAERVTAIESFRGATSVDVRGALSPILTTRRIAADSLPETGNIARVLTIGADIPVAEAHAMAVEAGLAEALVTRAERDAQLIAAIEGGRIAGLPVAGLNTETARDLAYATLTGAPRDTRAALPDKLVVYDLYDEPDATVTDAASTTLESIQRSVALSRLADLLLDGMSLASIYFLAAIGLAITFGVMGVINMAHGEFITMGAYTGYLVQQIIPDYT
;
A
#
# COMPACT_ATOMS: atom_id res chain seq x y z
N THR A 1 -44.37 9.51 10.14
CA THR A 1 -43.57 10.67 9.66
C THR A 1 -42.20 10.13 9.32
N ARG A 2 -41.64 10.42 8.15
CA ARG A 2 -40.34 9.84 7.76
C ARG A 2 -39.24 10.36 8.70
N SER A 3 -38.32 9.49 9.13
CA SER A 3 -37.16 9.94 9.92
C SER A 3 -36.25 10.83 9.06
N ALA A 4 -35.46 11.68 9.72
CA ALA A 4 -34.47 12.52 9.04
C ALA A 4 -33.45 11.66 8.28
N LEU A 5 -33.01 10.55 8.88
CA LEU A 5 -32.10 9.59 8.25
C LEU A 5 -32.74 8.91 7.03
N GLN A 6 -34.00 8.51 7.13
CA GLN A 6 -34.73 7.97 5.98
C GLN A 6 -34.79 9.00 4.84
N THR A 7 -35.04 10.26 5.16
CA THR A 7 -35.11 11.35 4.17
C THR A 7 -33.76 11.53 3.47
N LEU A 8 -32.66 11.54 4.22
CA LEU A 8 -31.31 11.62 3.67
C LEU A 8 -30.99 10.43 2.75
N LEU A 9 -31.32 9.21 3.18
CA LEU A 9 -31.13 8.00 2.38
C LEU A 9 -31.96 8.03 1.08
N GLN A 10 -33.15 8.63 1.10
CA GLN A 10 -33.96 8.81 -0.11
C GLN A 10 -33.36 9.83 -1.08
N THR A 11 -32.74 10.91 -0.58
CA THR A 11 -32.02 11.88 -1.43
C THR A 11 -30.84 11.24 -2.17
N ARG A 12 -30.20 10.22 -1.57
CA ARG A 12 -29.07 9.48 -2.15
C ARG A 12 -29.40 8.04 -2.53
N ARG A 13 -30.67 7.75 -2.83
CA ARG A 13 -31.19 6.39 -3.02
C ARG A 13 -30.35 5.52 -3.95
N GLU A 14 -29.96 6.02 -5.13
CA GLU A 14 -29.16 5.27 -6.10
C GLU A 14 -27.80 4.82 -5.55
N MET A 15 -27.16 5.66 -4.72
CA MET A 15 -25.86 5.35 -4.11
C MET A 15 -25.96 4.25 -3.04
N VAL A 16 -27.14 4.12 -2.41
CA VAL A 16 -27.43 3.10 -1.39
C VAL A 16 -27.81 1.77 -2.06
N GLU A 17 -28.61 1.81 -3.14
CA GLU A 17 -29.06 0.63 -3.89
C GLU A 17 -27.92 -0.05 -4.65
N ARG A 18 -27.09 0.75 -5.34
CA ARG A 18 -26.03 0.26 -6.22
C ARG A 18 -24.69 0.87 -5.81
N PRO A 19 -24.20 0.57 -4.60
CA PRO A 19 -22.99 1.18 -4.10
C PRO A 19 -21.78 0.70 -4.91
N SER A 20 -20.97 1.66 -5.33
CA SER A 20 -19.64 1.42 -5.90
C SER A 20 -18.60 2.03 -4.97
N ARG A 21 -17.35 1.59 -5.07
CA ARG A 21 -16.27 2.18 -4.26
C ARG A 21 -16.12 3.70 -4.46
N ARG A 22 -16.45 4.21 -5.66
CA ARG A 22 -16.39 5.64 -5.97
C ARG A 22 -17.57 6.43 -5.38
N THR A 23 -18.76 5.84 -5.36
CA THR A 23 -19.98 6.52 -4.91
C THR A 23 -20.24 6.36 -3.41
N VAL A 24 -19.78 5.26 -2.81
CA VAL A 24 -20.02 4.97 -1.40
C VAL A 24 -19.30 5.96 -0.48
N ASN A 25 -18.09 6.41 -0.81
CA ASN A 25 -17.33 7.30 0.08
C ASN A 25 -18.03 8.64 0.30
N ALA A 26 -18.50 9.29 -0.77
CA ALA A 26 -19.27 10.53 -0.66
C ALA A 26 -20.57 10.37 0.15
N LEU A 27 -21.25 9.23 -0.01
CA LEU A 27 -22.44 8.91 0.79
C LEU A 27 -22.07 8.67 2.26
N LEU A 28 -20.98 7.96 2.53
CA LEU A 28 -20.51 7.69 3.88
C LEU A 28 -20.18 9.00 4.56
N ASP A 29 -19.40 9.89 3.95
CA ASP A 29 -19.04 11.20 4.49
C ASP A 29 -20.27 12.05 4.83
N GLU A 30 -21.29 12.04 3.97
CA GLU A 30 -22.55 12.76 4.21
C GLU A 30 -23.36 12.14 5.37
N LEU A 31 -23.52 10.82 5.42
CA LEU A 31 -24.18 10.12 6.52
C LEU A 31 -23.45 10.36 7.84
N VAL A 32 -22.13 10.27 7.79
CA VAL A 32 -21.21 10.46 8.89
C VAL A 32 -21.27 11.88 9.45
N GLY A 33 -21.16 12.87 8.57
CA GLY A 33 -21.15 14.29 8.91
C GLY A 33 -22.53 14.82 9.31
N SER A 34 -23.61 14.12 8.94
CA SER A 34 -24.97 14.50 9.32
C SER A 34 -25.22 14.45 10.83
N GLY A 35 -24.48 13.61 11.56
CA GLY A 35 -24.69 13.39 13.00
C GLY A 35 -26.08 12.84 13.36
N LEU A 36 -26.83 12.32 12.37
CA LEU A 36 -28.20 11.87 12.60
C LEU A 36 -28.22 10.60 13.48
N PRO A 37 -29.20 10.49 14.39
CA PRO A 37 -29.33 9.29 15.21
C PRO A 37 -29.74 8.09 14.35
N GLY A 38 -29.21 6.91 14.67
CA GLY A 38 -29.41 5.68 13.90
C GLY A 38 -28.44 5.46 12.71
N VAL A 39 -27.55 6.42 12.39
CA VAL A 39 -26.55 6.24 11.30
C VAL A 39 -25.64 5.05 11.58
N GLN A 40 -25.11 4.93 12.81
CA GLN A 40 -24.26 3.80 13.20
C GLN A 40 -25.00 2.46 12.98
N ALA A 41 -26.20 2.34 13.55
CA ALA A 41 -27.01 1.12 13.45
C ALA A 41 -27.34 0.77 11.99
N PHE A 42 -27.63 1.78 11.15
CA PHE A 42 -27.84 1.58 9.72
C PHE A 42 -26.59 1.06 9.03
N LEU A 43 -25.43 1.68 9.23
CA LEU A 43 -24.17 1.30 8.60
C LEU A 43 -23.74 -0.12 9.01
N GLU A 44 -23.89 -0.47 10.29
CA GLU A 44 -23.63 -1.83 10.79
C GLU A 44 -24.53 -2.85 10.08
N ARG A 45 -25.84 -2.59 10.04
CA ARG A 45 -26.79 -3.47 9.37
C ARG A 45 -26.55 -3.51 7.86
N TRP A 46 -26.12 -2.43 7.24
CA TRP A 46 -25.83 -2.40 5.81
C TRP A 46 -24.61 -3.25 5.47
N ARG A 47 -23.52 -3.09 6.24
CA ARG A 47 -22.31 -3.92 6.14
C ARG A 47 -22.64 -5.41 6.27
N ASP A 48 -23.55 -5.74 7.19
CA ASP A 48 -23.89 -7.11 7.55
C ASP A 48 -25.07 -7.68 6.72
N LYS A 49 -25.44 -7.01 5.62
CA LYS A 49 -26.52 -7.40 4.68
C LYS A 49 -27.90 -7.48 5.33
N GLY A 50 -28.12 -6.76 6.43
CA GLY A 50 -29.37 -6.62 7.15
C GLY A 50 -30.23 -5.43 6.72
N VAL A 51 -29.96 -4.81 5.57
CA VAL A 51 -30.79 -3.71 5.02
C VAL A 51 -31.68 -4.23 3.91
N TRP A 52 -32.94 -3.84 3.95
CA TRP A 52 -34.00 -4.25 3.05
C TRP A 52 -34.70 -3.02 2.49
N GLN A 53 -34.97 -3.01 1.19
CA GLN A 53 -35.69 -1.93 0.54
C GLN A 53 -37.06 -2.42 0.10
N ARG A 54 -38.11 -1.69 0.46
CA ARG A 54 -39.48 -2.03 0.04
C ARG A 54 -39.71 -1.65 -1.42
N GLU A 55 -40.24 -2.58 -2.21
CA GLU A 55 -40.43 -2.41 -3.66
C GLU A 55 -41.42 -1.30 -4.01
N THR A 56 -42.44 -1.07 -3.18
CA THR A 56 -43.55 -0.17 -3.49
C THR A 56 -43.19 1.32 -3.39
N ASP A 57 -42.33 1.69 -2.43
CA ASP A 57 -41.98 3.09 -2.16
C ASP A 57 -40.48 3.35 -2.05
N GLY A 58 -39.65 2.31 -2.17
CA GLY A 58 -38.19 2.43 -2.15
C GLY A 58 -37.61 2.74 -0.76
N LEU A 59 -38.41 2.66 0.29
CA LEU A 59 -37.94 2.93 1.65
C LEU A 59 -37.04 1.80 2.14
N PHE A 60 -35.92 2.18 2.76
CA PHE A 60 -35.00 1.28 3.45
C PHE A 60 -35.48 0.95 4.86
N PHE A 61 -35.18 -0.26 5.30
CA PHE A 61 -35.48 -0.82 6.62
C PHE A 61 -34.29 -1.70 7.05
N VAL A 62 -34.09 -1.84 8.36
CA VAL A 62 -33.10 -2.76 8.93
C VAL A 62 -33.81 -3.97 9.52
N GLY A 63 -33.26 -5.17 9.36
CA GLY A 63 -33.87 -6.36 9.94
C GLY A 63 -33.36 -7.70 9.44
N ASP A 64 -33.94 -8.76 9.98
CA ASP A 64 -33.50 -10.14 9.81
C ASP A 64 -34.60 -10.99 9.16
N ARG A 65 -34.18 -11.93 8.30
CA ARG A 65 -35.08 -12.83 7.58
C ARG A 65 -35.22 -14.16 8.29
N GLN A 66 -36.47 -14.60 8.48
CA GLN A 66 -36.83 -15.92 8.96
C GLN A 66 -37.79 -16.57 7.96
N GLY A 67 -37.26 -17.40 7.07
CA GLY A 67 -38.03 -18.05 6.01
C GLY A 67 -38.62 -17.05 5.01
N LYS A 68 -39.95 -16.90 5.01
CA LYS A 68 -40.70 -15.97 4.14
C LYS A 68 -41.08 -14.65 4.82
N THR A 69 -40.70 -14.47 6.09
CA THR A 69 -41.04 -13.28 6.88
C THR A 69 -39.78 -12.52 7.23
N LEU A 70 -39.83 -11.19 7.15
CA LEU A 70 -38.83 -10.28 7.66
C LEU A 70 -39.31 -9.70 8.99
N THR A 71 -38.43 -9.59 9.98
CA THR A 71 -38.64 -8.73 11.15
C THR A 71 -37.84 -7.45 10.91
N LEU A 72 -38.53 -6.36 10.60
CA LEU A 72 -37.97 -5.10 10.14
C LEU A 72 -38.21 -3.99 11.15
N ALA A 73 -37.32 -3.00 11.18
CA ALA A 73 -37.49 -1.74 11.88
C ALA A 73 -37.16 -0.58 10.93
N GLU A 74 -37.79 0.57 11.14
CA GLU A 74 -37.45 1.81 10.43
C GLU A 74 -36.01 2.23 10.73
N VAL A 75 -35.38 2.95 9.79
CA VAL A 75 -34.02 3.49 9.99
C VAL A 75 -34.10 4.73 10.88
N ALA A 76 -34.19 4.50 12.19
CA ALA A 76 -34.26 5.49 13.26
C ALA A 76 -33.71 4.92 14.57
N ASP A 77 -33.46 5.79 15.54
CA ASP A 77 -32.82 5.45 16.82
C ASP A 77 -33.64 4.50 17.72
N SER A 78 -34.96 4.60 17.64
CA SER A 78 -35.90 3.82 18.48
C SER A 78 -37.10 3.39 17.64
N ALA A 79 -36.83 2.57 16.62
CA ALA A 79 -37.87 2.02 15.76
C ALA A 79 -38.45 0.72 16.35
N VAL A 80 -39.77 0.61 16.35
CA VAL A 80 -40.47 -0.61 16.78
C VAL A 80 -40.38 -1.66 15.68
N PRO A 81 -39.91 -2.88 15.97
CA PRO A 81 -39.90 -3.95 14.97
C PRO A 81 -41.31 -4.38 14.55
N PHE A 82 -41.51 -4.59 13.26
CA PHE A 82 -42.72 -5.16 12.67
C PHE A 82 -42.38 -6.32 11.75
N LYS A 83 -43.37 -7.16 11.44
CA LYS A 83 -43.20 -8.29 10.52
C LYS A 83 -43.88 -8.01 9.19
N ASP A 84 -43.20 -8.34 8.09
CA ASP A 84 -43.79 -8.31 6.75
C ASP A 84 -43.26 -9.44 5.86
N ALA A 85 -43.91 -9.67 4.73
CA ALA A 85 -43.52 -10.68 3.75
C ALA A 85 -42.22 -10.29 3.03
N ALA A 86 -41.24 -11.19 3.03
CA ALA A 86 -39.95 -10.98 2.39
C ALA A 86 -40.04 -10.74 0.87
N ALA A 87 -41.14 -11.17 0.23
CA ALA A 87 -41.37 -11.01 -1.21
C ALA A 87 -41.73 -9.57 -1.63
N ARG A 88 -41.80 -8.63 -0.69
CA ARG A 88 -42.05 -7.20 -0.96
C ARG A 88 -40.78 -6.35 -0.88
N TYR A 89 -39.63 -7.00 -0.67
CA TYR A 89 -38.40 -6.34 -0.29
C TYR A 89 -37.19 -6.91 -1.03
N ASP A 90 -36.37 -6.00 -1.53
CA ASP A 90 -35.05 -6.29 -2.05
C ASP A 90 -34.01 -6.19 -0.93
N GLN A 91 -33.16 -7.22 -0.81
CA GLN A 91 -32.05 -7.21 0.15
C GLN A 91 -30.85 -6.46 -0.42
N LEU A 92 -30.36 -5.45 0.29
CA LEU A 92 -29.15 -4.74 -0.09
C LEU A 92 -27.92 -5.55 0.30
N LYS A 93 -27.10 -5.88 -0.70
CA LYS A 93 -25.90 -6.74 -0.55
C LYS A 93 -24.67 -6.00 -1.03
N PRO A 94 -24.07 -5.12 -0.21
CA PRO A 94 -22.82 -4.45 -0.58
C PRO A 94 -21.72 -5.48 -0.84
N ASN A 95 -20.90 -5.23 -1.86
CA ASN A 95 -19.75 -6.08 -2.18
C ASN A 95 -18.66 -5.97 -1.11
N SER A 96 -17.62 -6.82 -1.18
CA SER A 96 -16.51 -6.80 -0.21
C SER A 96 -15.80 -5.45 -0.11
N GLY A 97 -15.65 -4.74 -1.24
CA GLY A 97 -15.04 -3.41 -1.27
C GLY A 97 -15.87 -2.39 -0.50
N VAL A 98 -17.16 -2.27 -0.82
CA VAL A 98 -18.10 -1.36 -0.16
C VAL A 98 -18.20 -1.66 1.34
N ARG A 99 -18.25 -2.95 1.73
CA ARG A 99 -18.27 -3.33 3.15
C ARG A 99 -17.02 -2.89 3.92
N ARG A 100 -15.86 -2.85 3.26
CA ARG A 100 -14.63 -2.33 3.86
C ARG A 100 -14.68 -0.82 4.04
N GLU A 101 -15.20 -0.07 3.07
CA GLU A 101 -15.38 1.39 3.21
C GLU A 101 -16.38 1.71 4.34
N ILE A 102 -17.50 0.97 4.43
CA ILE A 102 -18.45 1.09 5.55
C ILE A 102 -17.78 0.79 6.90
N ALA A 103 -16.95 -0.25 6.97
CA ALA A 103 -16.21 -0.58 8.18
C ALA A 103 -15.24 0.54 8.60
N SER A 104 -14.58 1.20 7.63
CA SER A 104 -13.74 2.37 7.89
C SER A 104 -14.56 3.53 8.47
N ALA A 105 -15.72 3.84 7.86
CA ALA A 105 -16.61 4.89 8.34
C ALA A 105 -17.20 4.62 9.74
N LEU A 106 -17.32 3.34 10.11
CA LEU A 106 -17.80 2.91 11.44
C LEU A 106 -16.78 3.08 12.55
N VAL A 107 -15.47 3.16 12.24
CA VAL A 107 -14.39 3.19 13.22
C VAL A 107 -14.65 4.20 14.33
N ARG A 108 -14.95 5.46 13.99
CA ARG A 108 -15.12 6.52 15.00
C ARG A 108 -16.29 6.29 15.96
N PHE A 109 -17.31 5.52 15.57
CA PHE A 109 -18.41 5.15 16.45
C PHE A 109 -18.03 3.99 17.38
N GLN A 110 -17.21 3.06 16.86
CA GLN A 110 -16.88 1.81 17.54
C GLN A 110 -15.70 1.93 18.50
N LEU A 111 -14.87 2.97 18.40
CA LEU A 111 -13.69 3.15 19.24
C LEU A 111 -14.00 3.31 20.75
N SER A 112 -15.19 3.82 21.09
CA SER A 112 -15.67 3.99 22.47
C SER A 112 -16.93 3.15 22.76
N ASP A 113 -17.18 2.10 21.97
CA ASP A 113 -18.32 1.21 22.16
C ASP A 113 -18.24 0.49 23.52
N PRO A 114 -19.35 0.31 24.26
CA PRO A 114 -19.34 -0.44 25.52
C PRO A 114 -18.90 -1.90 25.36
N ASP A 115 -19.03 -2.49 24.17
CA ASP A 115 -18.54 -3.84 23.86
C ASP A 115 -17.04 -3.83 23.48
N PRO A 116 -16.17 -4.48 24.26
CA PRO A 116 -14.74 -4.60 23.93
C PRO A 116 -14.45 -5.24 22.57
N ALA A 117 -15.29 -6.15 22.09
CA ALA A 117 -15.11 -6.79 20.79
C ALA A 117 -15.27 -5.78 19.64
N ARG A 118 -16.26 -4.88 19.75
CA ARG A 118 -16.49 -3.81 18.76
C ARG A 118 -15.35 -2.80 18.72
N ARG A 119 -14.81 -2.45 19.88
CA ARG A 119 -13.59 -1.63 19.98
C ARG A 119 -12.40 -2.33 19.33
N ALA A 120 -12.20 -3.63 19.57
CA ALA A 120 -11.13 -4.41 18.95
C ALA A 120 -11.26 -4.50 17.41
N ASP A 121 -12.48 -4.61 16.90
CA ASP A 121 -12.77 -4.58 15.46
C ASP A 121 -12.44 -3.22 14.85
N ALA A 122 -12.75 -2.12 15.54
CA ALA A 122 -12.40 -0.76 15.11
C ALA A 122 -10.88 -0.58 14.98
N LEU A 123 -10.11 -1.05 15.96
CA LEU A 123 -8.64 -1.00 15.91
C LEU A 123 -8.10 -1.86 14.76
N SER A 124 -8.69 -3.03 14.53
CA SER A 124 -8.33 -3.90 13.40
C SER A 124 -8.68 -3.30 12.04
N ALA A 125 -9.64 -2.38 11.97
CA ALA A 125 -9.96 -1.65 10.75
C ALA A 125 -8.93 -0.54 10.48
N ILE A 126 -8.56 0.23 11.51
CA ILE A 126 -7.50 1.25 11.44
C ILE A 126 -6.17 0.61 11.02
N GLU A 127 -5.76 -0.52 11.62
CA GLU A 127 -4.51 -1.22 11.26
C GLU A 127 -4.44 -1.65 9.79
N ARG A 128 -5.58 -2.00 9.19
CA ARG A 128 -5.65 -2.43 7.80
C ARG A 128 -5.68 -1.27 6.81
N SER A 129 -6.24 -0.14 7.22
CA SER A 129 -6.39 1.04 6.37
C SER A 129 -6.24 2.31 7.22
N PRO A 130 -4.99 2.66 7.60
CA PRO A 130 -4.72 3.87 8.37
C PRO A 130 -5.07 5.12 7.56
N SER A 131 -5.63 6.13 8.22
CA SER A 131 -5.88 7.44 7.63
C SER A 131 -5.86 8.55 8.67
N GLU A 132 -5.61 9.78 8.21
CA GLU A 132 -5.48 10.99 9.04
C GLU A 132 -6.74 11.26 9.88
N ASP A 133 -7.92 11.08 9.29
CA ASP A 133 -9.23 11.33 9.93
C ASP A 133 -9.52 10.40 11.12
N GLN A 134 -8.78 9.30 11.25
CA GLN A 134 -8.91 8.35 12.36
C GLN A 134 -8.11 8.78 13.61
N LEU A 135 -7.13 9.69 13.46
CA LEU A 135 -6.21 10.06 14.54
C LEU A 135 -6.93 10.77 15.70
N ALA A 136 -7.74 11.79 15.40
CA ALA A 136 -8.47 12.53 16.43
C ALA A 136 -9.49 11.67 17.19
N PRO A 137 -10.36 10.86 16.53
CA PRO A 137 -11.22 9.91 17.22
C PRO A 137 -10.46 8.90 18.08
N LEU A 138 -9.32 8.40 17.60
CA LEU A 138 -8.50 7.45 18.34
C LEU A 138 -7.91 8.07 19.62
N ARG A 139 -7.41 9.30 19.55
CA ARG A 139 -6.94 10.06 20.72
C ARG A 139 -8.04 10.26 21.76
N GLY A 140 -9.25 10.63 21.32
CA GLY A 140 -10.40 10.77 22.22
C GLY A 140 -10.77 9.47 22.92
N ALA A 141 -10.68 8.34 22.22
CA ALA A 141 -11.04 7.02 22.76
C ALA A 141 -9.99 6.38 23.69
N ILE A 142 -8.80 6.97 23.82
CA ILE A 142 -7.74 6.46 24.72
C ILE A 142 -8.06 6.76 26.18
N ALA A 143 -8.58 7.96 26.48
CA ALA A 143 -8.80 8.42 27.85
C ALA A 143 -9.80 7.56 28.62
N ASP A 144 -10.82 7.06 27.93
CA ASP A 144 -11.91 6.27 28.52
C ASP A 144 -11.69 4.75 28.40
N GLU A 145 -10.51 4.30 27.93
CA GLU A 145 -10.24 2.87 27.74
C GLU A 145 -9.83 2.19 29.05
N THR A 146 -10.70 1.30 29.55
CA THR A 146 -10.48 0.55 30.78
C THR A 146 -9.77 -0.79 30.58
N ASP A 147 -9.83 -1.37 29.38
CA ASP A 147 -9.17 -2.65 29.08
C ASP A 147 -7.67 -2.42 28.81
N PRO A 148 -6.75 -3.01 29.60
CA PRO A 148 -5.31 -2.77 29.45
C PRO A 148 -4.74 -3.19 28.08
N ALA A 149 -5.26 -4.27 27.48
CA ALA A 149 -4.77 -4.77 26.19
C ALA A 149 -5.23 -3.84 25.05
N LEU A 150 -6.48 -3.39 25.10
CA LEU A 150 -7.00 -2.41 24.13
C LEU A 150 -6.36 -1.04 24.31
N LEU A 151 -6.06 -0.62 25.54
CA LEU A 151 -5.35 0.63 25.81
C LEU A 151 -3.94 0.61 25.20
N ALA A 152 -3.20 -0.48 25.39
CA ALA A 152 -1.88 -0.65 24.80
C ALA A 152 -1.95 -0.62 23.26
N ARG A 153 -2.95 -1.29 22.67
CA ARG A 153 -3.16 -1.31 21.22
C ARG A 153 -3.55 0.06 20.68
N LYS A 154 -4.48 0.77 21.33
CA LYS A 154 -4.87 2.15 20.98
C LYS A 154 -3.68 3.09 21.03
N THR A 155 -2.93 3.08 22.13
CA THR A 155 -1.75 3.95 22.33
C THR A 155 -0.69 3.69 21.26
N ARG A 156 -0.43 2.42 20.94
CA ARG A 156 0.53 2.07 19.89
C ARG A 156 0.07 2.54 18.51
N LEU A 157 -1.21 2.33 18.20
CA LEU A 157 -1.79 2.70 16.91
C LEU A 157 -1.87 4.22 16.75
N GLU A 158 -2.17 4.94 17.82
CA GLU A 158 -2.13 6.40 17.87
C GLU A 158 -0.72 6.90 17.53
N ARG A 159 0.33 6.33 18.13
CA ARG A 159 1.72 6.69 17.78
C ARG A 159 2.05 6.37 16.33
N LEU A 160 1.55 5.26 15.80
CA LEU A 160 1.79 4.88 14.40
C LEU A 160 1.13 5.88 13.44
N LEU A 161 -0.13 6.26 13.71
CA LEU A 161 -0.83 7.28 12.92
C LEU A 161 -0.19 8.66 13.11
N THR A 162 0.22 9.01 14.32
CA THR A 162 0.93 10.27 14.61
C THR A 162 2.24 10.35 13.85
N ALA A 163 3.02 9.27 13.72
CA ALA A 163 4.23 9.27 12.91
C ALA A 163 3.97 9.67 11.44
N SER A 164 2.86 9.19 10.86
CA SER A 164 2.49 9.45 9.47
C SER A 164 1.74 10.77 9.26
N TYR A 165 0.87 11.15 10.19
CA TYR A 165 -0.16 12.19 10.00
C TYR A 165 -0.18 13.27 11.09
N GLY A 166 0.75 13.29 12.03
CA GLY A 166 0.78 14.29 13.10
C GLY A 166 0.91 15.72 12.58
N ASP A 167 0.29 16.69 13.26
CA ASP A 167 0.23 18.08 12.79
C ASP A 167 1.60 18.79 12.85
N SER A 168 2.45 18.39 13.81
CA SER A 168 3.75 19.03 14.03
C SER A 168 4.92 18.07 13.80
N PRO A 169 6.03 18.53 13.18
CA PRO A 169 7.25 17.73 13.03
C PRO A 169 7.76 17.15 14.35
N ALA A 170 7.75 17.95 15.43
CA ALA A 170 8.22 17.52 16.75
C ALA A 170 7.41 16.34 17.32
N GLU A 171 6.09 16.37 17.15
CA GLU A 171 5.21 15.29 17.58
C GLU A 171 5.44 14.02 16.73
N ARG A 172 5.53 14.18 15.40
CA ARG A 172 5.83 13.08 14.48
C ARG A 172 7.17 12.42 14.81
N VAL A 173 8.22 13.21 15.02
CA VAL A 173 9.55 12.72 15.41
C VAL A 173 9.47 11.92 16.71
N THR A 174 8.79 12.44 17.74
CA THR A 174 8.61 11.74 19.02
C THR A 174 7.90 10.40 18.83
N ALA A 175 6.86 10.36 18.00
CA ALA A 175 6.12 9.14 17.71
C ALA A 175 6.98 8.12 16.94
N ILE A 176 7.72 8.56 15.91
CA ILE A 176 8.64 7.75 15.12
C ILE A 176 9.71 7.11 16.03
N GLU A 177 10.38 7.92 16.85
CA GLU A 177 11.46 7.46 17.71
C GLU A 177 10.99 6.48 18.79
N SER A 178 9.72 6.53 19.17
CA SER A 178 9.12 5.58 20.11
C SER A 178 9.15 4.12 19.60
N PHE A 179 9.35 3.91 18.30
CA PHE A 179 9.48 2.59 17.68
C PHE A 179 10.92 2.11 17.48
N ARG A 180 11.92 2.82 18.01
CA ARG A 180 13.32 2.36 17.94
C ARG A 180 13.47 0.94 18.49
N GLY A 181 14.12 0.08 17.71
CA GLY A 181 14.33 -1.33 18.04
C GLY A 181 13.10 -2.24 17.94
N ALA A 182 11.92 -1.71 17.57
CA ALA A 182 10.76 -2.55 17.26
C ALA A 182 11.07 -3.51 16.10
N THR A 183 10.48 -4.69 16.08
CA THR A 183 10.69 -5.69 15.00
C THR A 183 9.46 -5.86 14.11
N SER A 184 8.45 -5.01 14.28
CA SER A 184 7.15 -5.18 13.62
C SER A 184 7.14 -4.61 12.19
N VAL A 185 6.44 -5.32 11.29
CA VAL A 185 6.40 -5.00 9.85
C VAL A 185 5.57 -3.76 9.55
N ASP A 186 4.53 -3.52 10.34
CA ASP A 186 3.62 -2.38 10.23
C ASP A 186 4.31 -1.03 10.45
N VAL A 187 5.28 -0.96 11.36
CA VAL A 187 6.11 0.25 11.57
C VAL A 187 6.87 0.58 10.30
N ARG A 188 7.47 -0.42 9.63
CA ARG A 188 8.11 -0.19 8.33
C ARG A 188 7.11 0.32 7.30
N GLY A 189 5.92 -0.28 7.26
CA GLY A 189 4.83 0.16 6.39
C GLY A 189 4.40 1.62 6.59
N ALA A 190 4.40 2.11 7.83
CA ALA A 190 4.04 3.49 8.16
C ALA A 190 5.17 4.50 7.90
N LEU A 191 6.44 4.09 8.09
CA LEU A 191 7.59 4.98 7.94
C LEU A 191 8.14 5.06 6.51
N SER A 192 8.05 3.99 5.72
CA SER A 192 8.57 4.00 4.33
C SER A 192 7.96 5.10 3.45
N PRO A 193 6.65 5.40 3.49
CA PRO A 193 6.07 6.48 2.70
C PRO A 193 6.67 7.87 3.00
N ILE A 194 7.14 8.11 4.24
CA ILE A 194 7.78 9.38 4.65
C ILE A 194 9.08 9.62 3.88
N LEU A 195 9.77 8.55 3.48
CA LEU A 195 11.02 8.60 2.75
C LEU A 195 10.83 8.54 1.22
N THR A 196 9.60 8.73 0.73
CA THR A 196 9.33 8.79 -0.71
C THR A 196 10.00 10.03 -1.30
N THR A 197 10.64 9.85 -2.45
CA THR A 197 11.31 10.92 -3.17
C THR A 197 10.76 11.07 -4.57
N ARG A 198 10.86 12.29 -5.08
CA ARG A 198 10.63 12.65 -6.48
C ARG A 198 11.91 13.18 -7.08
N ARG A 199 12.25 12.72 -8.28
CA ARG A 199 13.43 13.20 -9.00
C ARG A 199 13.10 14.46 -9.79
N ILE A 200 13.97 15.46 -9.69
CA ILE A 200 13.79 16.77 -10.31
C ILE A 200 15.05 17.14 -11.09
N ALA A 201 14.86 17.69 -12.30
CA ALA A 201 15.89 18.35 -13.08
C ALA A 201 15.66 19.87 -13.02
N ALA A 202 16.69 20.64 -12.67
CA ALA A 202 16.64 22.09 -12.53
C ALA A 202 17.95 22.75 -12.99
N ASP A 203 17.97 24.07 -13.08
CA ASP A 203 19.16 24.90 -13.37
C ASP A 203 19.96 25.26 -12.11
N SER A 204 19.39 25.04 -10.92
CA SER A 204 20.07 25.11 -9.64
C SER A 204 19.38 24.26 -8.58
N LEU A 205 20.08 23.96 -7.50
CA LEU A 205 19.45 23.37 -6.32
C LEU A 205 18.49 24.38 -5.68
N PRO A 206 17.36 23.94 -5.11
CA PRO A 206 16.43 24.84 -4.46
C PRO A 206 17.04 25.37 -3.15
N GLU A 207 16.77 26.64 -2.83
CA GLU A 207 17.21 27.26 -1.56
C GLU A 207 16.52 26.65 -0.34
N THR A 208 15.30 26.13 -0.54
CA THR A 208 14.47 25.47 0.47
C THR A 208 13.98 24.13 -0.04
N GLY A 209 13.86 23.16 0.87
CA GLY A 209 13.39 21.81 0.56
C GLY A 209 14.31 20.73 1.10
N ASN A 210 13.73 19.57 1.34
CA ASN A 210 14.40 18.43 1.92
C ASN A 210 15.03 17.56 0.83
N ILE A 211 16.26 17.89 0.44
CA ILE A 211 16.98 17.18 -0.62
C ILE A 211 17.51 15.85 -0.07
N ALA A 212 17.05 14.74 -0.64
CA ALA A 212 17.50 13.41 -0.27
C ALA A 212 18.92 13.14 -0.78
N ARG A 213 19.18 13.49 -2.04
CA ARG A 213 20.52 13.43 -2.63
C ARG A 213 20.60 14.22 -3.94
N VAL A 214 21.79 14.69 -4.26
CA VAL A 214 22.14 15.23 -5.58
C VAL A 214 22.75 14.11 -6.42
N LEU A 215 22.29 13.96 -7.67
CA LEU A 215 22.73 12.90 -8.57
C LEU A 215 23.85 13.38 -9.49
N THR A 216 24.85 12.53 -9.66
CA THR A 216 25.94 12.72 -10.61
C THR A 216 25.54 12.17 -11.98
N ILE A 217 25.40 13.05 -12.97
CA ILE A 217 25.05 12.64 -14.34
C ILE A 217 26.17 11.79 -14.94
N GLY A 218 25.80 10.64 -15.50
CA GLY A 218 26.70 9.62 -16.03
C GLY A 218 27.10 8.53 -15.02
N ALA A 219 26.93 8.78 -13.71
CA ALA A 219 27.18 7.79 -12.66
C ALA A 219 25.89 7.31 -11.97
N ASP A 220 25.10 8.25 -11.44
CA ASP A 220 23.83 7.95 -10.73
C ASP A 220 22.62 7.95 -11.66
N ILE A 221 22.69 8.73 -12.76
CA ILE A 221 21.64 8.84 -13.78
C ILE A 221 22.27 8.83 -15.18
N PRO A 222 21.77 8.04 -16.14
CA PRO A 222 22.25 8.08 -17.53
C PRO A 222 22.06 9.46 -18.17
N VAL A 223 23.01 9.87 -19.01
CA VAL A 223 22.95 11.16 -19.74
C VAL A 223 21.65 11.32 -20.54
N ALA A 224 21.17 10.25 -21.18
CA ALA A 224 19.94 10.28 -21.95
C ALA A 224 18.69 10.52 -21.08
N GLU A 225 18.65 9.94 -19.88
CA GLU A 225 17.55 10.16 -18.92
C GLU A 225 17.60 11.58 -18.36
N ALA A 226 18.79 12.06 -17.95
CA ALA A 226 18.98 13.43 -17.49
C ALA A 226 18.56 14.46 -18.56
N HIS A 227 18.86 14.20 -19.82
CA HIS A 227 18.39 15.02 -20.94
C HIS A 227 16.87 14.99 -21.09
N ALA A 228 16.24 13.81 -21.05
CA ALA A 228 14.77 13.72 -21.13
C ALA A 228 14.11 14.52 -20.00
N MET A 229 14.65 14.44 -18.78
CA MET A 229 14.17 15.24 -17.65
C MET A 229 14.39 16.75 -17.86
N ALA A 230 15.53 17.15 -18.44
CA ALA A 230 15.80 18.54 -18.78
C ALA A 230 14.81 19.07 -19.83
N VAL A 231 14.41 18.25 -20.81
CA VAL A 231 13.38 18.58 -21.80
C VAL A 231 12.01 18.77 -21.12
N GLU A 232 11.61 17.85 -20.24
CA GLU A 232 10.36 17.98 -19.48
C GLU A 232 10.34 19.23 -18.59
N ALA A 233 11.49 19.61 -18.04
CA ALA A 233 11.67 20.84 -17.26
C ALA A 233 11.78 22.11 -18.12
N GLY A 234 11.78 22.00 -19.46
CA GLY A 234 11.94 23.15 -20.37
C GLY A 234 13.36 23.74 -20.41
N LEU A 235 14.36 22.99 -19.94
CA LEU A 235 15.76 23.39 -19.88
C LEU A 235 16.58 22.92 -21.10
N ALA A 236 16.09 21.93 -21.84
CA ALA A 236 16.73 21.40 -23.03
C ALA A 236 15.72 21.22 -24.18
N GLU A 237 16.22 21.20 -25.42
CA GLU A 237 15.40 20.96 -26.59
C GLU A 237 15.11 19.47 -26.76
N ALA A 238 13.87 19.13 -27.13
CA ALA A 238 13.49 17.75 -27.42
C ALA A 238 14.26 17.23 -28.64
N LEU A 239 14.80 16.02 -28.54
CA LEU A 239 15.44 15.38 -29.69
C LEU A 239 14.38 15.02 -30.73
N VAL A 240 14.58 15.49 -31.96
CA VAL A 240 13.69 15.17 -33.07
C VAL A 240 13.80 13.68 -33.39
N THR A 241 12.71 12.97 -33.18
CA THR A 241 12.59 11.55 -33.51
C THR A 241 12.56 11.34 -35.02
N ARG A 242 12.83 10.12 -35.47
CA ARG A 242 12.73 9.79 -36.90
C ARG A 242 11.30 9.98 -37.43
N ALA A 243 10.29 9.70 -36.62
CA ALA A 243 8.90 9.87 -37.00
C ALA A 243 8.53 11.35 -37.17
N GLU A 244 8.97 12.23 -36.26
CA GLU A 244 8.76 13.68 -36.38
C GLU A 244 9.52 14.26 -37.56
N ARG A 245 10.78 13.85 -37.77
CA ARG A 245 11.55 14.18 -38.98
C ARG A 245 10.76 13.81 -40.24
N ASP A 246 10.29 12.57 -40.31
CA ASP A 246 9.56 12.07 -41.49
C ASP A 246 8.24 12.80 -41.70
N ALA A 247 7.51 13.12 -40.62
CA ALA A 247 6.29 13.92 -40.69
C ALA A 247 6.55 15.34 -41.22
N GLN A 248 7.63 16.00 -40.77
CA GLN A 248 8.03 17.31 -41.28
C GLN A 248 8.45 17.25 -42.75
N LEU A 249 9.20 16.22 -43.15
CA LEU A 249 9.56 16.00 -44.56
C LEU A 249 8.32 15.80 -45.43
N ILE A 250 7.36 15.00 -44.99
CA ILE A 250 6.10 14.76 -45.70
C ILE A 250 5.28 16.06 -45.83
N ALA A 251 5.19 16.85 -44.76
CA ALA A 251 4.47 18.12 -44.76
C ALA A 251 5.10 19.16 -45.70
N ALA A 252 6.41 19.08 -45.96
CA ALA A 252 7.16 19.99 -46.82
C ALA A 252 7.21 19.56 -48.30
N ILE A 253 6.41 18.55 -48.72
CA ILE A 253 6.38 18.11 -50.11
C ILE A 253 5.64 19.12 -50.99
N GLU A 254 6.35 19.74 -51.92
CA GLU A 254 5.79 20.60 -52.95
C GLU A 254 6.24 20.09 -54.34
N GLY A 255 5.29 19.74 -55.20
CA GLY A 255 5.58 19.27 -56.56
C GLY A 255 6.48 18.02 -56.62
N GLY A 256 6.40 17.12 -55.62
CA GLY A 256 7.22 15.91 -55.53
C GLY A 256 8.67 16.16 -55.09
N ARG A 257 8.95 17.33 -54.50
CA ARG A 257 10.26 17.71 -53.98
C ARG A 257 10.15 18.22 -52.54
N ILE A 258 11.26 18.13 -51.80
CA ILE A 258 11.44 18.71 -50.46
C ILE A 258 12.72 19.52 -50.47
N ALA A 259 12.65 20.84 -50.21
CA ALA A 259 13.81 21.75 -50.25
C ALA A 259 14.69 21.58 -51.50
N GLY A 260 14.08 21.35 -52.67
CA GLY A 260 14.78 21.15 -53.94
C GLY A 260 15.30 19.72 -54.20
N LEU A 261 15.12 18.75 -53.29
CA LEU A 261 15.49 17.34 -53.47
C LEU A 261 14.29 16.49 -53.93
N PRO A 262 14.44 15.54 -54.87
CA PRO A 262 13.35 14.69 -55.32
C PRO A 262 12.96 13.63 -54.28
N VAL A 263 11.66 13.48 -53.99
CA VAL A 263 11.16 12.51 -52.99
C VAL A 263 11.58 11.07 -53.31
N ALA A 264 11.68 10.71 -54.60
CA ALA A 264 12.14 9.39 -55.05
C ALA A 264 13.56 9.01 -54.57
N GLY A 265 14.40 10.00 -54.23
CA GLY A 265 15.76 9.80 -53.72
C GLY A 265 15.86 9.62 -52.20
N LEU A 266 14.75 9.72 -51.46
CA LEU A 266 14.73 9.68 -49.99
C LEU A 266 14.49 8.28 -49.41
N ASN A 267 14.94 7.24 -50.12
CA ASN A 267 14.76 5.82 -49.75
C ASN A 267 15.72 5.32 -48.66
N THR A 268 16.63 6.17 -48.16
CA THR A 268 17.57 5.85 -47.07
C THR A 268 17.45 6.85 -45.92
N GLU A 269 17.80 6.43 -44.70
CA GLU A 269 17.82 7.32 -43.52
C GLU A 269 18.78 8.50 -43.71
N THR A 270 19.95 8.25 -44.31
CA THR A 270 20.94 9.29 -44.60
C THR A 270 20.41 10.34 -45.57
N ALA A 271 19.70 9.92 -46.63
CA ALA A 271 19.06 10.86 -47.56
C ALA A 271 17.96 11.68 -46.89
N ARG A 272 17.15 11.05 -46.00
CA ARG A 272 16.12 11.75 -45.22
C ARG A 272 16.71 12.74 -44.21
N ASP A 273 17.77 12.37 -43.49
CA ASP A 273 18.46 13.27 -42.55
C ASP A 273 19.12 14.46 -43.29
N LEU A 274 19.68 14.25 -44.49
CA LEU A 274 20.21 15.33 -45.33
C LEU A 274 19.10 16.27 -45.85
N ALA A 275 17.98 15.70 -46.31
CA ALA A 275 16.83 16.49 -46.75
C ALA A 275 16.25 17.30 -45.59
N TYR A 276 16.18 16.71 -44.40
CA TYR A 276 15.76 17.40 -43.18
C TYR A 276 16.72 18.55 -42.87
N ALA A 277 18.03 18.29 -42.88
CA ALA A 277 19.04 19.32 -42.63
C ALA A 277 18.97 20.49 -43.62
N THR A 278 18.65 20.19 -44.89
CA THR A 278 18.46 21.22 -45.94
C THR A 278 17.19 22.03 -45.70
N LEU A 279 16.12 21.38 -45.23
CA LEU A 279 14.83 22.00 -44.94
C LEU A 279 14.88 22.91 -43.71
N THR A 280 15.49 22.45 -42.62
CA THR A 280 15.53 23.16 -41.34
C THR A 280 16.77 24.04 -41.17
N GLY A 281 17.76 23.91 -42.06
CA GLY A 281 19.04 24.60 -41.97
C GLY A 281 20.03 23.99 -40.98
N ALA A 282 19.67 22.90 -40.28
CA ALA A 282 20.53 22.23 -39.31
C ALA A 282 20.32 20.70 -39.32
N PRO A 283 21.40 19.89 -39.18
CA PRO A 283 21.24 18.44 -39.08
C PRO A 283 20.41 18.08 -37.86
N ARG A 284 19.64 16.99 -37.97
CA ARG A 284 18.89 16.43 -36.86
C ARG A 284 19.86 16.09 -35.72
N ASP A 285 19.72 16.75 -34.58
CA ASP A 285 20.54 16.40 -33.43
C ASP A 285 20.13 15.04 -32.88
N THR A 286 21.13 14.20 -32.64
CA THR A 286 20.97 12.89 -32.01
C THR A 286 21.68 12.82 -30.67
N ARG A 287 22.39 13.87 -30.28
CA ARG A 287 23.14 13.94 -29.03
C ARG A 287 22.23 14.55 -27.97
N ALA A 288 22.08 13.83 -26.87
CA ALA A 288 21.43 14.33 -25.67
C ALA A 288 22.31 15.41 -25.00
N ALA A 289 22.32 16.63 -25.56
CA ALA A 289 23.13 17.74 -25.08
C ALA A 289 22.59 18.27 -23.75
N LEU A 290 23.41 18.24 -22.70
CA LEU A 290 23.00 18.70 -21.38
C LEU A 290 23.24 20.21 -21.24
N PRO A 291 22.31 20.95 -20.63
CA PRO A 291 22.55 22.33 -20.23
C PRO A 291 23.71 22.44 -19.23
N ASP A 292 24.52 23.49 -19.34
CA ASP A 292 25.73 23.68 -18.50
C ASP A 292 25.44 23.71 -17.00
N LYS A 293 24.26 24.20 -16.59
CA LYS A 293 23.85 24.31 -15.19
C LYS A 293 22.90 23.21 -14.73
N LEU A 294 22.67 22.19 -15.55
CA LEU A 294 21.73 21.14 -15.21
C LEU A 294 22.16 20.43 -13.93
N VAL A 295 21.27 20.43 -12.94
CA VAL A 295 21.37 19.62 -11.74
C VAL A 295 20.18 18.68 -11.68
N VAL A 296 20.44 17.44 -11.29
CA VAL A 296 19.41 16.43 -11.04
C VAL A 296 19.51 16.02 -9.58
N TYR A 297 18.40 16.02 -8.87
CA TYR A 297 18.36 15.65 -7.45
C TYR A 297 17.07 14.91 -7.12
N ASP A 298 17.13 14.05 -6.09
CA ASP A 298 15.96 13.43 -5.49
C ASP A 298 15.54 14.31 -4.29
N LEU A 299 14.29 14.78 -4.29
CA LEU A 299 13.69 15.58 -3.22
C LEU A 299 12.68 14.73 -2.47
N TYR A 300 12.70 14.76 -1.13
CA TYR A 300 11.66 14.11 -0.34
C TYR A 300 10.31 14.82 -0.54
N ASP A 301 9.23 14.04 -0.57
CA ASP A 301 7.87 14.59 -0.51
C ASP A 301 7.57 15.18 0.87
N GLU A 302 8.20 14.64 1.91
CA GLU A 302 8.21 15.20 3.26
C GLU A 302 9.12 16.44 3.34
N PRO A 303 8.56 17.64 3.59
CA PRO A 303 9.36 18.88 3.62
C PRO A 303 10.27 19.01 4.84
N ASP A 304 9.97 18.34 5.96
CA ASP A 304 10.74 18.49 7.20
C ASP A 304 11.85 17.42 7.31
N ALA A 305 13.10 17.88 7.30
CA ALA A 305 14.28 17.02 7.40
C ALA A 305 14.35 16.24 8.72
N THR A 306 13.86 16.81 9.83
CA THR A 306 13.89 16.15 11.14
C THR A 306 13.00 14.90 11.16
N VAL A 307 11.88 14.95 10.43
CA VAL A 307 10.96 13.82 10.29
C VAL A 307 11.59 12.71 9.45
N THR A 308 12.20 13.04 8.30
CA THR A 308 12.89 12.05 7.46
C THR A 308 14.10 11.44 8.15
N ASP A 309 14.86 12.24 8.90
CA ASP A 309 16.02 11.77 9.65
C ASP A 309 15.61 10.81 10.77
N ALA A 310 14.54 11.15 11.51
CA ALA A 310 13.98 10.28 12.53
C ALA A 310 13.45 8.97 11.93
N ALA A 311 12.77 9.03 10.79
CA ALA A 311 12.24 7.86 10.09
C ALA A 311 13.37 6.93 9.61
N SER A 312 14.39 7.50 8.94
CA SER A 312 15.56 6.76 8.46
C SER A 312 16.31 6.09 9.62
N THR A 313 16.66 6.86 10.65
CA THR A 313 17.36 6.36 11.85
C THR A 313 16.59 5.24 12.55
N THR A 314 15.27 5.40 12.65
CA THR A 314 14.41 4.40 13.28
C THR A 314 14.37 3.12 12.42
N LEU A 315 14.17 3.22 11.11
CA LEU A 315 14.20 2.07 10.21
C LEU A 315 15.54 1.32 10.24
N GLU A 316 16.67 2.04 10.28
CA GLU A 316 17.99 1.44 10.45
C GLU A 316 18.14 0.72 11.80
N SER A 317 17.55 1.25 12.87
CA SER A 317 17.54 0.57 14.17
C SER A 317 16.75 -0.75 14.12
N ILE A 318 15.62 -0.75 13.42
CA ILE A 318 14.77 -1.93 13.23
C ILE A 318 15.51 -2.98 12.40
N GLN A 319 16.16 -2.58 11.31
CA GLN A 319 16.95 -3.49 10.47
C GLN A 319 18.11 -4.12 11.25
N ARG A 320 18.78 -3.36 12.11
CA ARG A 320 19.83 -3.88 13.00
C ARG A 320 19.28 -4.92 13.98
N SER A 321 18.15 -4.64 14.64
CA SER A 321 17.50 -5.61 15.54
C SER A 321 17.11 -6.89 14.81
N VAL A 322 16.51 -6.78 13.63
CA VAL A 322 16.13 -7.96 12.82
C VAL A 322 17.35 -8.74 12.36
N ALA A 323 18.44 -8.07 11.96
CA ALA A 323 19.68 -8.73 11.57
C ALA A 323 20.32 -9.50 12.73
N LEU A 324 20.29 -8.95 13.95
CA LEU A 324 20.76 -9.63 15.16
C LEU A 324 19.92 -10.87 15.50
N SER A 325 18.60 -10.77 15.41
CA SER A 325 17.71 -11.94 15.61
C SER A 325 18.00 -13.04 14.58
N ARG A 326 18.13 -12.68 13.30
CA ARG A 326 18.47 -13.64 12.24
C ARG A 326 19.83 -14.30 12.43
N LEU A 327 20.82 -13.55 12.94
CA LEU A 327 22.12 -14.11 13.27
C LEU A 327 22.00 -15.14 14.41
N ALA A 328 21.21 -14.84 15.44
CA ALA A 328 20.97 -15.78 16.53
C ALA A 328 20.28 -17.06 16.02
N ASP A 329 19.25 -16.94 15.18
CA ASP A 329 18.56 -18.09 14.56
C ASP A 329 19.54 -18.93 13.74
N LEU A 330 20.34 -18.31 12.88
CA LEU A 330 21.34 -19.00 12.05
C LEU A 330 22.39 -19.73 12.89
N LEU A 331 22.81 -19.15 14.01
CA LEU A 331 23.76 -19.80 14.93
C LEU A 331 23.11 -21.01 15.63
N LEU A 332 21.85 -20.90 16.06
CA LEU A 332 21.12 -22.03 16.65
C LEU A 332 20.96 -23.17 15.63
N ASP A 333 20.57 -22.84 14.40
CA ASP A 333 20.45 -23.81 13.31
C ASP A 333 21.80 -24.45 12.98
N GLY A 334 22.86 -23.65 12.91
CA GLY A 334 24.23 -24.12 12.69
C GLY A 334 24.72 -25.04 13.80
N MET A 335 24.46 -24.71 15.07
CA MET A 335 24.80 -25.57 16.21
C MET A 335 24.00 -26.86 16.20
N SER A 336 22.71 -26.79 15.86
CA SER A 336 21.84 -27.96 15.72
C SER A 336 22.40 -28.92 14.67
N LEU A 337 22.67 -28.42 13.45
CA LEU A 337 23.25 -29.23 12.37
C LEU A 337 24.63 -29.77 12.74
N ALA A 338 25.49 -28.96 13.35
CA ALA A 338 26.81 -29.38 13.81
C ALA A 338 26.70 -30.50 14.86
N SER A 339 25.73 -30.44 15.77
CA SER A 339 25.51 -31.47 16.79
C SER A 339 25.06 -32.80 16.19
N ILE A 340 24.23 -32.77 15.15
CA ILE A 340 23.80 -33.96 14.41
C ILE A 340 25.00 -34.61 13.72
N TYR A 341 25.81 -33.83 13.01
CA TYR A 341 27.01 -34.35 12.37
C TYR A 341 28.04 -34.85 13.38
N PHE A 342 28.19 -34.17 14.52
CA PHE A 342 29.08 -34.59 15.58
C PHE A 342 28.65 -35.92 16.20
N LEU A 343 27.36 -36.09 16.50
CA LEU A 343 26.80 -37.34 17.01
C LEU A 343 27.00 -38.49 16.02
N ALA A 344 26.72 -38.25 14.73
CA ALA A 344 26.94 -39.23 13.67
C ALA A 344 28.42 -39.62 13.54
N ALA A 345 29.32 -38.64 13.56
CA ALA A 345 30.76 -38.85 13.48
C ALA A 345 31.32 -39.62 14.69
N ILE A 346 30.86 -39.33 15.91
CA ILE A 346 31.25 -40.10 17.11
C ILE A 346 30.78 -41.55 17.00
N GLY A 347 29.53 -41.78 16.60
CA GLY A 347 29.02 -43.14 16.41
C GLY A 347 29.91 -43.94 15.46
N LEU A 348 30.28 -43.34 14.33
CA LEU A 348 31.17 -43.94 13.35
C LEU A 348 32.58 -44.16 13.91
N ALA A 349 33.15 -43.17 14.61
CA ALA A 349 34.48 -43.26 15.21
C ALA A 349 34.57 -44.37 16.26
N ILE A 350 33.54 -44.56 17.09
CA ILE A 350 33.47 -45.66 18.06
C ILE A 350 33.43 -47.01 17.35
N THR A 351 32.57 -47.16 16.33
CA THR A 351 32.46 -48.43 15.60
C THR A 351 33.79 -48.84 14.94
N PHE A 352 34.47 -47.93 14.26
CA PHE A 352 35.76 -48.23 13.63
C PHE A 352 36.92 -48.33 14.63
N GLY A 353 36.92 -47.50 15.69
CA GLY A 353 37.98 -47.47 16.69
C GLY A 353 38.07 -48.75 17.53
N VAL A 354 36.95 -49.39 17.85
CA VAL A 354 36.92 -50.64 18.62
C VAL A 354 37.29 -51.86 17.77
N MET A 355 36.92 -51.86 16.48
CA MET A 355 37.14 -53.02 15.61
C MET A 355 38.55 -53.07 14.99
N GLY A 356 39.28 -51.95 14.91
CA GLY A 356 40.66 -51.91 14.41
C GLY A 356 40.85 -52.25 12.92
N VAL A 357 39.76 -52.49 12.18
CA VAL A 357 39.75 -52.83 10.76
C VAL A 357 38.68 -51.98 10.05
N ILE A 358 39.05 -51.31 8.95
CA ILE A 358 38.13 -50.49 8.16
C ILE A 358 37.29 -51.44 7.29
N ASN A 359 36.12 -51.86 7.78
CA ASN A 359 35.22 -52.71 7.00
C ASN A 359 34.26 -51.85 6.16
N MET A 360 34.40 -51.91 4.83
CA MET A 360 33.67 -51.06 3.87
C MET A 360 32.17 -51.42 3.71
N ALA A 361 31.67 -52.48 4.35
CA ALA A 361 30.26 -52.86 4.27
C ALA A 361 29.30 -51.94 5.05
N HIS A 362 29.79 -51.19 6.05
CA HIS A 362 28.90 -50.43 6.96
C HIS A 362 28.12 -49.28 6.30
N GLY A 363 28.52 -48.82 5.11
CA GLY A 363 27.82 -47.75 4.38
C GLY A 363 26.40 -48.11 3.96
N GLU A 364 26.12 -49.41 3.74
CA GLU A 364 24.79 -49.89 3.35
C GLU A 364 23.77 -49.76 4.48
N PHE A 365 24.20 -49.99 5.73
CA PHE A 365 23.34 -49.82 6.91
C PHE A 365 23.03 -48.36 7.23
N ILE A 366 23.98 -47.45 7.03
CA ILE A 366 23.74 -46.00 7.17
C ILE A 366 22.73 -45.53 6.11
N THR A 367 22.89 -46.00 4.86
CA THR A 367 21.99 -45.65 3.76
C THR A 367 20.56 -46.17 4.02
N MET A 368 20.42 -47.41 4.51
CA MET A 368 19.12 -47.96 4.92
C MET A 368 18.48 -47.17 6.07
N GLY A 369 19.26 -46.75 7.06
CA GLY A 369 18.79 -45.88 8.15
C GLY A 369 18.28 -44.53 7.64
N ALA A 370 19.04 -43.86 6.75
CA ALA A 370 18.67 -42.58 6.16
C ALA A 370 17.38 -42.68 5.33
N TYR A 371 17.25 -43.72 4.49
CA TYR A 371 16.01 -43.97 3.73
C TYR A 371 14.82 -44.29 4.62
N THR A 372 15.03 -45.03 5.71
CA THR A 372 13.96 -45.32 6.69
C THR A 372 13.47 -44.03 7.35
N GLY A 373 14.39 -43.15 7.76
CA GLY A 373 14.04 -41.83 8.33
C GLY A 373 13.26 -40.96 7.34
N TYR A 374 13.69 -40.90 6.09
CA TYR A 374 12.98 -40.17 5.02
C TYR A 374 11.55 -40.69 4.81
N LEU A 375 11.36 -42.01 4.77
CA LEU A 375 10.02 -42.61 4.62
C LEU A 375 9.13 -42.32 5.83
N VAL A 376 9.67 -42.37 7.05
CA VAL A 376 8.92 -42.02 8.27
C VAL A 376 8.53 -40.54 8.26
N GLN A 377 9.42 -39.64 7.82
CA GLN A 377 9.11 -38.22 7.67
C GLN A 377 7.92 -37.99 6.71
N GLN A 378 7.78 -38.77 5.63
CA GLN A 378 6.64 -38.63 4.73
C GLN A 378 5.31 -39.16 5.29
N ILE A 379 5.37 -40.05 6.29
CA ILE A 379 4.18 -40.64 6.93
C ILE A 379 3.68 -39.74 8.07
N ILE A 380 4.57 -38.99 8.72
CA ILE A 380 4.21 -37.99 9.73
C ILE A 380 3.83 -36.70 8.99
N PRO A 381 2.55 -36.27 8.98
CA PRO A 381 2.18 -35.04 8.32
C PRO A 381 2.88 -33.86 9.00
N ASP A 382 3.50 -32.97 8.21
CA ASP A 382 3.91 -31.66 8.69
C ASP A 382 2.67 -30.93 9.23
N TYR A 383 2.51 -30.93 10.55
CA TYR A 383 1.62 -30.00 11.25
C TYR A 383 2.48 -28.83 11.73
N THR A 384 2.89 -27.99 10.80
CA THR A 384 3.42 -26.64 11.08
C THR A 384 2.77 -25.65 10.14
#